data_AF-A0A2E5JL38-F1
#
_entry.id   AF-A0A2E5JL38-F1
#
_cell.length_a   1.000
_cell.length_b   1.000
_cell.length_c   1.000
_cell.angle_alpha   90.00
_cell.angle_beta   90.00
_cell.angle_gamma   90.00
#
_symmetry.space_group_name_H-M   'P 1'
#
loop_
_entity.id
_entity.type
_entity.pdbx_description
1 polymer ?
#
loop_
_entity_poly.entity_id
_entity_poly.type
_entity_poly.pdbx_seq_one_letter_code
_entity_poly.pdbx_strand_id
1 'polypeptide(L)'
;MTLELEKEKIIVRFSLCADGSYSPISRYEHIPQEDQDDLVAGEAGFYAISIEATLGNETHYFISQGMIMSHDDEIREEEFEAFVASEGGLMDEVITRVKVWTSETSSEPRWSK
;
A
#
# COMPACT_ATOMS: atom_id res chain seq x y z
N MET A 1 7.68 4.00 -9.02
CA MET A 1 7.74 2.57 -9.42
C MET A 1 6.33 2.02 -9.48
N THR A 2 6.04 1.08 -10.38
CA THR A 2 4.68 0.55 -10.56
C THR A 2 4.72 -0.96 -10.72
N LEU A 3 3.83 -1.66 -10.02
CA LEU A 3 3.65 -3.11 -10.10
C LEU A 3 2.18 -3.40 -10.41
N GLU A 4 1.92 -4.27 -11.38
CA GLU A 4 0.56 -4.69 -11.76
C GLU A 4 0.41 -6.19 -11.53
N LEU A 5 -0.61 -6.58 -10.77
CA LEU A 5 -0.89 -7.97 -10.42
C LEU A 5 -2.36 -8.28 -10.70
N GLU A 6 -2.64 -9.53 -11.06
CA GLU A 6 -3.99 -10.06 -11.17
C GLU A 6 -4.18 -11.23 -10.20
N LYS A 7 -5.23 -11.18 -9.39
CA LYS A 7 -5.63 -12.29 -8.52
C LYS A 7 -7.15 -12.28 -8.36
N GLU A 8 -7.76 -13.46 -8.49
CA GLU A 8 -9.21 -13.64 -8.38
C GLU A 8 -10.06 -12.73 -9.32
N LYS A 9 -9.56 -12.47 -10.54
CA LYS A 9 -10.17 -11.55 -11.53
C LYS A 9 -10.18 -10.08 -11.12
N ILE A 10 -9.44 -9.72 -10.08
CA ILE A 10 -9.18 -8.34 -9.70
C ILE A 10 -7.80 -7.98 -10.23
N ILE A 11 -7.74 -6.96 -11.09
CA ILE A 11 -6.48 -6.39 -11.61
C ILE A 11 -6.14 -5.21 -10.72
N VAL A 12 -4.94 -5.19 -10.14
CA VAL A 12 -4.52 -4.15 -9.21
C VAL A 12 -3.20 -3.55 -9.68
N ARG A 13 -3.16 -2.23 -9.82
CA ARG A 13 -1.96 -1.45 -10.08
C ARG A 13 -1.53 -0.73 -8.81
N PHE A 14 -0.35 -1.07 -8.33
CA PHE A 14 0.32 -0.44 -7.19
C PHE A 14 1.35 0.56 -7.71
N SER A 15 1.32 1.80 -7.23
CA SER A 15 2.26 2.85 -7.59
C SER A 15 2.94 3.38 -6.33
N LEU A 16 4.24 3.12 -6.23
CA LEU A 16 5.11 3.62 -5.16
C LEU A 16 5.58 5.03 -5.51
N CYS A 17 5.28 5.97 -4.62
CA CYS A 17 5.60 7.39 -4.76
C CYS A 17 6.33 7.88 -3.51
N ALA A 18 7.46 8.57 -3.69
CA ALA A 18 8.12 9.25 -2.57
C ALA A 18 7.15 10.27 -1.97
N ASP A 19 6.95 10.19 -0.65
CA ASP A 19 6.08 11.11 0.07
C ASP A 19 6.92 12.04 0.94
N GLY A 20 7.29 13.18 0.34
CA GLY A 20 8.00 14.26 1.02
C GLY A 20 7.12 15.10 1.95
N SER A 21 5.81 14.80 2.04
CA SER A 21 4.86 15.51 2.91
C SER A 21 4.65 14.82 4.25
N TYR A 22 5.13 13.58 4.39
CA TYR A 22 5.12 12.86 5.64
C TYR A 22 6.02 13.55 6.67
N SER A 23 5.40 14.25 7.62
CA SER A 23 6.11 14.84 8.76
C SER A 23 6.31 13.75 9.82
N PRO A 24 7.56 13.34 10.11
CA PRO A 24 7.83 12.20 11.00
C PRO A 24 7.39 12.44 12.45
N ILE A 25 7.17 13.70 12.85
CA ILE A 25 7.12 14.14 14.24
C ILE A 25 6.04 13.42 15.08
N SER A 26 4.97 12.92 14.46
CA SER A 26 3.89 12.20 15.17
C SER A 26 4.12 10.69 15.32
N ARG A 27 5.03 10.08 14.53
CA ARG A 27 5.18 8.62 14.45
C ARG A 27 6.63 8.14 14.52
N TYR A 28 7.59 9.06 14.51
CA TYR A 28 9.01 8.77 14.50
C TYR A 28 9.44 7.88 15.67
N GLU A 29 8.92 8.15 16.88
CA GLU A 29 9.20 7.37 18.09
C GLU A 29 8.69 5.91 18.03
N HIS A 30 7.80 5.58 17.08
CA HIS A 30 7.26 4.24 16.88
C HIS A 30 7.93 3.46 15.74
N ILE A 31 8.83 4.11 15.00
CA ILE A 31 9.62 3.48 13.94
C ILE A 31 10.77 2.70 14.62
N PRO A 32 11.17 1.52 14.13
CA PRO A 32 12.39 0.83 14.59
C PRO A 32 13.62 1.76 14.55
N GLN A 33 14.56 1.60 15.50
CA GLN A 33 15.71 2.51 15.59
C GLN A 33 16.60 2.48 14.33
N GLU A 34 16.71 1.32 13.69
CA GLU A 34 17.46 1.15 12.44
C GLU A 34 16.89 2.03 11.31
N ASP A 35 15.59 1.89 11.03
CA ASP A 35 14.89 2.73 10.06
C ASP A 35 14.94 4.23 10.42
N GLN A 36 14.95 4.58 11.71
CA GLN A 36 15.13 5.97 12.16
C GLN A 36 16.53 6.50 11.80
N ASP A 37 17.57 5.71 12.06
CA ASP A 37 18.96 6.08 11.78
C ASP A 37 19.18 6.23 10.26
N ASP A 38 18.60 5.34 9.45
CA ASP A 38 18.66 5.39 7.99
C ASP A 38 17.95 6.63 7.42
N LEU A 39 16.80 7.00 7.98
CA LEU A 39 16.08 8.24 7.63
C LEU A 39 16.90 9.50 7.94
N VAL A 40 17.61 9.53 9.08
CA VAL A 40 18.47 10.65 9.47
C VAL A 40 19.73 10.72 8.61
N ALA A 41 20.31 9.57 8.27
CA ALA A 41 21.46 9.46 7.37
C ALA A 41 21.10 9.84 5.92
N GLY A 42 19.81 9.82 5.57
CA GLY A 42 19.33 10.06 4.21
C GLY A 42 19.53 8.85 3.29
N GLU A 43 19.64 7.66 3.88
CA GLU A 43 19.81 6.38 3.19
C GLU A 43 18.45 5.75 2.84
N ALA A 44 17.40 6.11 3.59
CA ALA A 44 16.02 5.69 3.36
C ALA A 44 15.07 6.89 3.28
N GLY A 45 13.87 6.65 2.72
CA GLY A 45 12.81 7.64 2.62
C GLY A 45 11.43 7.02 2.84
N PHE A 46 10.44 7.86 3.11
CA PHE A 46 9.05 7.42 3.21
C PHE A 46 8.38 7.42 1.82
N TYR A 47 7.71 6.34 1.51
CA TYR A 47 7.00 6.15 0.25
C TYR A 47 5.55 5.78 0.51
N ALA A 48 4.63 6.44 -0.19
CA ALA A 48 3.22 6.09 -0.20
C ALA A 48 2.92 5.15 -1.37
N ILE A 49 2.02 4.20 -1.15
CA ILE A 49 1.55 3.29 -2.19
C ILE A 49 0.13 3.72 -2.59
N SER A 50 0.01 4.26 -3.80
CA SER A 50 -1.27 4.52 -4.46
C SER A 50 -1.73 3.27 -5.18
N ILE A 51 -3.01 2.94 -5.06
CA ILE A 51 -3.52 1.68 -5.57
C ILE A 51 -4.82 1.90 -6.35
N GLU A 52 -4.84 1.30 -7.54
CA GLU A 52 -5.98 1.27 -8.45
C GLU A 52 -6.37 -0.20 -8.65
N ALA A 53 -7.55 -0.61 -8.14
CA ALA A 53 -8.06 -1.97 -8.31
C ALA A 53 -9.29 -1.97 -9.20
N THR A 54 -9.32 -2.88 -10.17
CA THR A 54 -10.41 -3.04 -11.12
C THR A 54 -11.03 -4.42 -10.98
N LEU A 55 -12.36 -4.48 -10.82
CA LEU A 55 -13.15 -5.70 -10.84
C LEU A 55 -14.34 -5.52 -11.79
N GLY A 56 -14.32 -6.24 -12.92
CA GLY A 56 -15.34 -6.07 -13.96
C GLY A 56 -15.28 -4.68 -14.59
N ASN A 57 -16.32 -3.88 -14.40
CA ASN A 57 -16.44 -2.51 -14.96
C ASN A 57 -16.21 -1.42 -13.90
N GLU A 58 -15.89 -1.79 -12.67
CA GLU A 58 -15.71 -0.85 -11.55
C GLU A 58 -14.22 -0.74 -11.21
N THR A 59 -13.78 0.50 -10.99
CA THR A 59 -12.42 0.83 -10.57
C THR A 59 -12.46 1.56 -9.24
N HIS A 60 -11.65 1.08 -8.29
CA HIS A 60 -11.55 1.60 -6.94
C HIS A 60 -10.15 2.14 -6.70
N TYR A 61 -10.06 3.29 -6.03
CA TYR A 61 -8.80 3.95 -5.70
C TYR A 61 -8.60 4.01 -4.19
N PHE A 62 -7.40 3.70 -3.73
CA PHE A 62 -7.05 3.76 -2.32
C PHE A 62 -5.57 4.11 -2.14
N ILE A 63 -5.27 4.73 -1.01
CA ILE A 63 -3.90 4.98 -0.57
C ILE A 63 -3.65 4.01 0.58
N SER A 64 -2.68 3.12 0.43
CA SER A 64 -2.24 2.26 1.53
C SER A 64 -1.24 3.01 2.41
N GLN A 65 -1.12 2.57 3.67
CA GLN A 65 -0.15 3.14 4.60
C GLN A 65 1.25 3.08 3.97
N GLY A 66 1.97 4.19 4.02
CA GLY A 66 3.30 4.26 3.42
C GLY A 66 4.34 3.45 4.19
N MET A 67 5.45 3.17 3.52
CA MET A 67 6.57 2.37 4.01
C MET A 67 7.85 3.18 4.00
N ILE A 68 8.77 2.86 4.90
CA ILE A 68 10.14 3.35 4.85
C ILE A 68 10.92 2.34 4.00
N MET A 69 11.66 2.83 3.02
CA MET A 69 12.44 2.00 2.10
C MET A 69 13.74 2.69 1.74
N SER A 70 14.73 1.90 1.35
CA SER A 70 16.02 2.39 0.84
C SER A 70 15.86 3.35 -0.35
N HIS A 71 16.79 4.29 -0.48
CA HIS A 71 16.93 5.08 -1.70
C HIS A 71 17.60 4.31 -2.84
N ASP A 72 18.24 3.18 -2.56
CA ASP A 72 18.75 2.26 -3.58
C ASP A 72 17.58 1.67 -4.37
N ASP A 73 17.60 1.85 -5.69
CA ASP A 73 16.50 1.49 -6.57
C ASP A 73 16.30 -0.03 -6.66
N GLU A 74 17.38 -0.83 -6.65
CA GLU A 74 17.32 -2.29 -6.77
C GLU A 74 16.72 -2.89 -5.49
N ILE A 75 17.22 -2.46 -4.33
CA ILE A 75 16.71 -2.90 -3.02
C ILE A 75 15.26 -2.50 -2.85
N ARG A 76 14.92 -1.25 -3.20
CA ARG A 76 13.55 -0.74 -3.07
C ARG A 76 12.56 -1.50 -3.96
N GLU A 77 12.98 -1.95 -5.15
CA GLU A 77 12.13 -2.77 -6.02
C GLU A 77 11.82 -4.12 -5.39
N GLU A 78 12.84 -4.82 -4.91
CA GLU A 78 12.69 -6.12 -4.25
C GLU A 78 11.81 -6.02 -3.00
N GLU A 79 12.04 -5.01 -2.15
CA GLU A 79 11.24 -4.76 -0.94
C GLU A 79 9.77 -4.46 -1.28
N PHE A 80 9.53 -3.63 -2.30
CA PHE A 80 8.19 -3.27 -2.74
C PHE A 80 7.44 -4.47 -3.31
N GLU A 81 8.07 -5.25 -4.18
CA GLU A 81 7.47 -6.45 -4.74
C GLU A 81 7.16 -7.48 -3.64
N ALA A 82 8.09 -7.73 -2.72
CA ALA A 82 7.90 -8.64 -1.61
C ALA A 82 6.72 -8.22 -0.71
N PHE A 83 6.61 -6.94 -0.38
CA PHE A 83 5.50 -6.42 0.41
C PHE A 83 4.16 -6.61 -0.27
N VAL A 84 4.07 -6.29 -1.57
CA VAL A 84 2.82 -6.39 -2.34
C VAL A 84 2.39 -7.84 -2.54
N ALA A 85 3.33 -8.72 -2.90
CA ALA A 85 3.06 -10.09 -3.32
C ALA A 85 3.11 -11.13 -2.20
N SER A 86 3.54 -10.76 -0.98
CA SER A 86 3.56 -11.66 0.18
C SER A 86 2.18 -12.25 0.49
N GLU A 87 2.17 -13.48 1.02
CA GLU A 87 0.93 -14.11 1.51
C GLU A 87 0.38 -13.33 2.69
N GLY A 88 -0.89 -12.89 2.60
CA GLY A 88 -1.46 -11.94 3.57
C GLY A 88 -0.96 -10.51 3.41
N GLY A 89 -0.19 -10.22 2.35
CA GLY A 89 0.33 -8.91 2.02
C GLY A 89 -0.71 -7.97 1.43
N LEU A 90 -0.23 -6.86 0.87
CA LEU A 90 -1.09 -5.77 0.43
C LEU A 90 -2.10 -6.21 -0.65
N MET A 91 -1.73 -7.11 -1.57
CA MET A 91 -2.65 -7.63 -2.58
C MET A 91 -3.85 -8.36 -1.97
N ASP A 92 -3.64 -9.17 -0.93
CA ASP A 92 -4.73 -9.90 -0.25
C ASP A 92 -5.65 -8.95 0.52
N GLU A 93 -5.09 -7.88 1.09
CA GLU A 93 -5.86 -6.81 1.71
C GLU A 93 -6.75 -6.09 0.68
N VAL A 94 -6.20 -5.77 -0.50
CA VAL A 94 -6.96 -5.15 -1.60
C VAL A 94 -8.15 -6.01 -1.98
N ILE A 95 -7.91 -7.30 -2.24
CA ILE A 95 -8.95 -8.25 -2.64
C ILE A 95 -10.07 -8.28 -1.61
N THR A 96 -9.72 -8.35 -0.34
CA THR A 96 -10.67 -8.34 0.77
C THR A 96 -11.51 -7.07 0.77
N ARG A 97 -10.88 -5.89 0.63
CA ARG A 97 -11.60 -4.60 0.60
C ARG A 97 -12.53 -4.48 -0.61
N VAL A 98 -12.07 -4.82 -1.81
CA VAL A 98 -12.87 -4.76 -3.04
C VAL A 98 -14.09 -5.69 -2.95
N LYS A 99 -13.91 -6.91 -2.42
CA LYS A 99 -15.02 -7.85 -2.20
C LYS A 99 -16.03 -7.34 -1.18
N VAL A 100 -15.57 -6.73 -0.08
CA VAL A 100 -16.47 -6.14 0.91
C VAL A 100 -17.32 -5.04 0.28
N TRP A 101 -16.71 -4.09 -0.43
CA TRP A 101 -17.44 -3.00 -1.08
C TRP A 101 -18.44 -3.48 -2.14
N THR A 102 -18.06 -4.47 -2.95
CA THR A 102 -18.95 -5.02 -3.97
C THR A 102 -20.09 -5.87 -3.39
N SER A 103 -19.90 -6.47 -2.20
CA SER A 103 -20.96 -7.16 -1.45
C SER A 103 -21.90 -6.22 -0.67
N GLU A 104 -21.49 -4.97 -0.44
CA GLU A 104 -22.24 -3.97 0.33
C GLU A 104 -23.40 -3.32 -0.45
N THR A 105 -23.72 -3.78 -1.66
CA THR A 105 -24.91 -3.38 -2.43
C THR A 105 -26.25 -3.88 -1.84
N SER A 106 -26.36 -4.02 -0.51
CA SER A 106 -27.66 -4.06 0.17
C SER A 106 -28.04 -2.65 0.59
N SER A 107 -29.26 -2.23 0.33
CA SER A 107 -29.84 -0.91 0.65
C SER A 107 -29.95 -0.59 2.15
N GLU A 108 -29.33 -1.38 3.02
CA GLU A 108 -29.40 -1.23 4.46
C GLU A 108 -28.14 -0.54 5.01
N PRO A 109 -28.28 0.46 5.88
CA PRO A 109 -27.13 1.13 6.50
C PRO A 109 -26.27 0.15 7.31
N ARG A 110 -24.94 0.38 7.35
CA ARG A 110 -23.99 -0.48 8.09
C ARG A 110 -24.32 -0.75 9.58
N TRP A 111 -25.14 0.08 10.21
CA TRP A 111 -25.52 -0.01 11.63
C TRP A 111 -26.80 -0.82 11.87
N SER A 112 -27.43 -1.37 10.83
CA SER A 112 -28.56 -2.29 10.95
C SER A 112 -28.20 -3.77 10.74
N LYS A 113 -26.92 -4.11 10.55
CA LYS A 113 -26.39 -5.47 10.51
C LYS A 113 -25.66 -5.82 11.81
#